data_AF-A0A7J6NIQ8-F1
#
_entry.id   AF-A0A7J6NIQ8-F1
#
_cell.length_a   1.000
_cell.length_b   1.000
_cell.length_c   1.000
_cell.angle_alpha   90.00
_cell.angle_beta   90.00
_cell.angle_gamma   90.00
#
_symmetry.space_group_name_H-M   'P 1'
#
loop_
_entity.id
_entity.type
_entity.pdbx_description
1 polymer ?
#
loop_
_entity_poly.entity_id
_entity_poly.type
_entity_poly.pdbx_seq_one_letter_code
_entity_poly.pdbx_strand_id
1 'polypeptide(L)'
;MQRDGDLEEAAAQHHASSAWQRIKTYIGGHIRPRWSLTLIIIAIQVALYVVASAIMTPRGWIAPSPSVLQRLGASNYKAERCLLLYGLPYLWEIRRFFMPLLLHLSIPHLLFNASFEVSSGARLEDQLGMLRFSILFLGSGLCGNLLSSACRVSGVGASTACYSLIGADLASSWIVWPSLDQDTKARSMQQLKAMAVGLILWEVLLHGSVDHFGHLGGLIGGLLIMPLILTHPNAAHDESRVKMARLIGGVTLAAAITACFAAIILSRNAEEPAGVEKYCESLYNR
;
A
#
# COMPACT_ATOMS: atom_id res chain seq x y z
N MET A 1 -49.66 -23.37 -26.61
CA MET A 1 -48.64 -22.98 -27.62
C MET A 1 -48.00 -21.63 -27.33
N GLN A 2 -48.74 -20.57 -26.99
CA GLN A 2 -48.15 -19.28 -26.61
C GLN A 2 -47.59 -19.26 -25.17
N ARG A 3 -48.25 -19.98 -24.25
CA ARG A 3 -47.89 -20.02 -22.82
C ARG A 3 -46.59 -20.79 -22.49
N ASP A 4 -46.18 -21.70 -23.38
CA ASP A 4 -44.99 -22.53 -23.19
C ASP A 4 -43.73 -21.82 -23.70
N GLY A 5 -43.87 -20.99 -24.74
CA GLY A 5 -42.78 -20.11 -25.22
C GLY A 5 -42.40 -19.02 -24.22
N ASP A 6 -43.39 -18.43 -23.53
CA ASP A 6 -43.15 -17.42 -22.50
C ASP A 6 -42.42 -17.99 -21.27
N LEU A 7 -42.62 -19.29 -20.96
CA LEU A 7 -41.94 -19.97 -19.86
C LEU A 7 -40.52 -20.40 -20.22
N GLU A 8 -40.27 -20.83 -21.46
CA GLU A 8 -38.92 -21.10 -21.97
C GLU A 8 -38.10 -19.81 -22.10
N GLU A 9 -38.70 -18.70 -22.51
CA GLU A 9 -38.04 -17.40 -22.63
C GLU A 9 -37.73 -16.79 -21.24
N ALA A 10 -38.64 -16.95 -20.26
CA ALA A 10 -38.38 -16.57 -18.87
C ALA A 10 -37.32 -17.45 -18.19
N ALA A 11 -37.27 -18.76 -18.48
CA ALA A 11 -36.22 -19.66 -17.99
C ALA A 11 -34.86 -19.37 -18.64
N ALA A 12 -34.84 -19.03 -19.94
CA ALA A 12 -33.63 -18.63 -20.66
C ALA A 12 -33.07 -17.29 -20.15
N GLN A 13 -33.93 -16.33 -19.79
CA GLN A 13 -33.52 -15.06 -19.18
C GLN A 13 -32.98 -15.22 -17.75
N HIS A 14 -33.54 -16.16 -16.96
CA HIS A 14 -33.03 -16.46 -15.61
C HIS A 14 -31.67 -17.17 -15.63
N HIS A 15 -31.42 -18.04 -16.61
CA HIS A 15 -30.14 -18.75 -16.77
C HIS A 15 -29.05 -17.94 -17.48
N ALA A 16 -29.40 -16.83 -18.16
CA ALA A 16 -28.45 -15.92 -18.80
C ALA A 16 -27.77 -14.93 -17.84
N SER A 17 -28.15 -14.91 -16.55
CA SER A 17 -27.37 -14.24 -15.51
C SER A 17 -26.18 -15.11 -15.10
N SER A 18 -25.21 -15.21 -16.01
CA SER A 18 -23.94 -15.92 -15.76
C SER A 18 -23.40 -15.57 -14.38
N ALA A 19 -22.79 -16.51 -13.68
CA ALA A 19 -22.05 -16.24 -12.44
C ALA A 19 -21.12 -15.01 -12.60
N TRP A 20 -20.66 -14.77 -13.83
CA TRP A 20 -19.96 -13.57 -14.25
C TRP A 20 -20.73 -12.24 -14.05
N GLN A 21 -22.03 -12.16 -14.36
CA GLN A 21 -22.79 -10.94 -14.06
C GLN A 21 -22.89 -10.67 -12.56
N ARG A 22 -23.07 -11.72 -11.74
CA ARG A 22 -23.07 -11.60 -10.26
C ARG A 22 -21.71 -11.18 -9.70
N ILE A 23 -20.62 -11.69 -10.30
CA ILE A 23 -19.25 -11.28 -9.99
C ILE A 23 -19.02 -9.81 -10.38
N LYS A 24 -19.53 -9.35 -11.53
CA LYS A 24 -19.46 -7.92 -11.92
C LYS A 24 -20.19 -7.00 -10.92
N THR A 25 -21.29 -7.44 -10.32
CA THR A 25 -22.00 -6.67 -9.29
C THR A 25 -21.24 -6.61 -7.96
N TYR A 26 -20.47 -7.65 -7.64
CA TYR A 26 -19.57 -7.67 -6.47
C TYR A 26 -18.30 -6.84 -6.70
N ILE A 27 -17.81 -6.80 -7.93
CA ILE A 27 -16.55 -6.15 -8.32
C ILE A 27 -16.75 -4.65 -8.69
N GLY A 28 -18.00 -4.17 -8.75
CA GLY A 28 -18.29 -2.81 -9.19
C GLY A 28 -18.21 -2.70 -10.71
N GLY A 29 -19.24 -2.13 -11.31
CA GLY A 29 -19.38 -2.02 -12.75
C GLY A 29 -18.18 -1.32 -13.41
N HIS A 30 -17.72 -1.90 -14.52
CA HIS A 30 -16.75 -1.34 -15.46
C HIS A 30 -15.31 -1.21 -14.94
N ILE A 31 -14.66 -2.33 -14.62
CA ILE A 31 -13.21 -2.42 -14.85
C ILE A 31 -13.02 -2.30 -16.37
N ARG A 32 -12.85 -1.09 -16.89
CA ARG A 32 -12.16 -0.92 -18.17
C ARG A 32 -10.69 -1.16 -17.84
N PRO A 33 -10.05 -2.23 -18.35
CA PRO A 33 -8.61 -2.40 -18.20
C PRO A 33 -7.94 -1.35 -19.08
N ARG A 34 -7.97 -0.09 -18.66
CA ARG A 34 -6.97 0.87 -19.07
C ARG A 34 -5.69 0.39 -18.42
N TRP A 35 -4.62 0.26 -19.20
CA TRP A 35 -3.28 -0.03 -18.71
C TRP A 35 -2.99 0.87 -17.50
N SER A 36 -3.18 0.30 -16.31
CA SER A 36 -3.32 1.04 -15.08
C SER A 36 -1.93 1.18 -14.46
N LEU A 37 -1.68 2.29 -13.79
CA LEU A 37 -0.48 2.48 -12.99
C LEU A 37 -0.27 1.30 -12.05
N THR A 38 -1.37 0.75 -11.50
CA THR A 38 -1.38 -0.49 -10.73
C THR A 38 -0.68 -1.65 -11.46
N LEU A 39 -1.06 -1.94 -12.71
CA LEU A 39 -0.44 -3.02 -13.49
C LEU A 39 1.02 -2.71 -13.85
N ILE A 40 1.36 -1.44 -14.08
CA ILE A 40 2.74 -1.01 -14.33
C ILE A 40 3.60 -1.24 -13.07
N ILE A 41 3.10 -0.86 -11.90
CA ILE A 41 3.76 -1.09 -10.61
C ILE A 41 4.00 -2.59 -10.40
N ILE A 42 2.97 -3.42 -10.59
CA ILE A 42 3.10 -4.88 -10.46
C ILE A 42 4.11 -5.44 -11.47
N ALA A 43 4.09 -4.98 -12.72
CA ALA A 43 5.06 -5.43 -13.72
C ALA A 43 6.50 -5.07 -13.34
N ILE A 44 6.72 -3.87 -12.79
CA ILE A 44 8.01 -3.44 -12.25
C ILE A 44 8.43 -4.31 -11.06
N GLN A 45 7.51 -4.60 -10.13
CA GLN A 45 7.76 -5.48 -8.99
C GLN A 45 8.17 -6.89 -9.44
N VAL A 46 7.47 -7.47 -10.41
CA VAL A 46 7.80 -8.78 -10.99
C VAL A 46 9.18 -8.74 -11.65
N ALA A 47 9.47 -7.72 -12.46
CA ALA A 47 10.77 -7.59 -13.11
C ALA A 47 11.91 -7.47 -12.10
N LEU A 48 11.75 -6.62 -11.07
CA LEU A 48 12.74 -6.47 -10.01
C LEU A 48 12.90 -7.75 -9.19
N TYR A 49 11.82 -8.49 -8.95
CA TYR A 49 11.88 -9.78 -8.28
C TYR A 49 12.73 -10.79 -9.06
N VAL A 50 12.49 -10.91 -10.37
CA VAL A 50 13.28 -11.80 -11.26
C VAL A 50 14.75 -11.38 -11.28
N VAL A 51 15.04 -10.09 -11.46
CA VAL A 51 16.41 -9.56 -11.47
C VAL A 51 17.11 -9.81 -10.13
N ALA A 52 16.44 -9.51 -9.01
CA ALA A 52 17.00 -9.74 -7.68
C ALA A 52 17.27 -11.23 -7.40
N SER A 53 16.44 -12.12 -7.93
CA SER A 53 16.60 -13.57 -7.79
C SER A 53 17.75 -14.12 -8.65
N ALA A 54 18.06 -13.45 -9.76
CA ALA A 54 19.14 -13.82 -10.66
C ALA A 54 20.55 -13.36 -10.19
N ILE A 55 20.66 -12.30 -9.37
CA ILE A 55 21.94 -11.59 -9.15
C ILE A 55 22.94 -12.28 -8.22
N MET A 56 22.58 -13.25 -7.37
CA MET A 56 23.57 -13.96 -6.54
C MET A 56 22.92 -15.16 -5.83
N THR A 57 23.31 -16.37 -6.19
CA THR A 57 22.67 -17.62 -5.76
C THR A 57 23.36 -18.27 -4.55
N PRO A 58 22.64 -18.39 -3.42
CA PRO A 58 22.76 -19.61 -2.62
C PRO A 58 21.43 -20.39 -2.51
N ARG A 59 20.28 -19.83 -2.91
CA ARG A 59 18.93 -20.38 -2.62
C ARG A 59 18.07 -20.73 -3.84
N GLY A 60 18.71 -21.01 -4.98
CA GLY A 60 17.98 -21.28 -6.22
C GLY A 60 17.24 -20.03 -6.72
N TRP A 61 16.83 -20.03 -7.97
CA TRP A 61 16.32 -18.85 -8.67
C TRP A 61 14.91 -18.42 -8.22
N ILE A 62 14.48 -18.92 -7.06
CA ILE A 62 13.09 -18.90 -6.56
C ILE A 62 12.90 -17.81 -5.51
N ALA A 63 13.98 -17.27 -4.91
CA ALA A 63 13.88 -16.15 -3.98
C ALA A 63 15.17 -15.34 -3.92
N PRO A 64 15.09 -14.00 -3.88
CA PRO A 64 16.27 -13.14 -3.76
C PRO A 64 16.90 -13.23 -2.36
N SER A 65 18.23 -13.13 -2.31
CA SER A 65 18.96 -13.02 -1.04
C SER A 65 18.66 -11.68 -0.34
N PRO A 66 18.52 -11.64 1.00
CA PRO A 66 18.42 -10.39 1.76
C PRO A 66 19.55 -9.40 1.45
N SER A 67 20.77 -9.89 1.17
CA SER A 67 21.91 -9.04 0.81
C SER A 67 21.72 -8.33 -0.55
N VAL A 68 21.09 -8.99 -1.51
CA VAL A 68 20.75 -8.41 -2.82
C VAL A 68 19.64 -7.38 -2.65
N LEU A 69 18.60 -7.69 -1.89
CA LEU A 69 17.52 -6.74 -1.59
C LEU A 69 18.04 -5.48 -0.89
N GLN A 70 18.95 -5.64 0.09
CA GLN A 70 19.60 -4.53 0.77
C GLN A 70 20.46 -3.66 -0.16
N ARG A 71 21.12 -4.26 -1.17
CA ARG A 71 21.84 -3.53 -2.22
C ARG A 71 20.89 -2.79 -3.16
N LEU A 72 19.78 -3.40 -3.55
CA LEU A 72 18.77 -2.79 -4.43
C LEU A 72 17.98 -1.66 -3.75
N GLY A 73 17.92 -1.66 -2.41
CA GLY A 73 17.37 -0.55 -1.64
C GLY A 73 16.19 -0.93 -0.76
N ALA A 74 16.10 -2.19 -0.34
CA ALA A 74 15.26 -2.54 0.81
C ALA A 74 15.60 -1.62 2.00
N SER A 75 14.60 -1.41 2.86
CA SER A 75 14.73 -0.46 3.95
C SER A 75 15.84 -0.91 4.90
N ASN A 76 16.47 0.08 5.52
CA ASN A 76 17.55 -0.11 6.47
C ASN A 76 17.59 1.11 7.37
N TYR A 77 17.04 0.97 8.57
CA TYR A 77 16.89 2.08 9.50
C TYR A 77 18.22 2.75 9.87
N LYS A 78 19.34 1.99 9.83
CA LYS A 78 20.68 2.56 10.08
C LYS A 78 21.14 3.45 8.95
N ALA A 79 20.98 3.00 7.70
CA ALA A 79 21.35 3.78 6.51
C ALA A 79 20.44 5.00 6.32
N GLU A 80 19.14 4.82 6.53
CA GLU A 80 18.15 5.90 6.56
C GLU A 80 18.49 6.95 7.61
N ARG A 81 18.94 6.52 8.80
CA ARG A 81 19.45 7.42 9.82
C ARG A 81 20.72 8.14 9.41
N CYS A 82 21.69 7.48 8.76
CA CYS A 82 22.89 8.15 8.23
C CYS A 82 22.53 9.31 7.30
N LEU A 83 21.54 9.10 6.42
CA LEU A 83 20.98 10.16 5.58
C LEU A 83 20.47 11.34 6.40
N LEU A 84 19.70 11.10 7.45
CA LEU A 84 19.11 12.19 8.25
C LEU A 84 20.11 12.89 9.16
N LEU A 85 21.18 12.22 9.60
CA LEU A 85 22.22 12.82 10.44
C LEU A 85 23.24 13.61 9.63
N TYR A 86 23.68 13.09 8.48
CA TYR A 86 24.84 13.61 7.76
C TYR A 86 24.49 14.23 6.40
N GLY A 87 23.27 14.02 5.88
CA GLY A 87 22.77 14.70 4.69
C GLY A 87 23.48 14.30 3.39
N LEU A 88 24.12 15.27 2.74
CA LEU A 88 24.65 15.19 1.37
C LEU A 88 25.44 13.91 1.05
N PRO A 89 26.37 13.42 1.90
CA PRO A 89 27.16 12.21 1.60
C PRO A 89 26.33 10.94 1.44
N TYR A 90 25.11 10.92 1.96
CA TYR A 90 24.22 9.75 2.00
C TYR A 90 22.93 9.97 1.21
N LEU A 91 22.83 11.01 0.37
CA LEU A 91 21.62 11.32 -0.42
C LEU A 91 21.07 10.12 -1.19
N TRP A 92 21.94 9.25 -1.68
CA TRP A 92 21.58 8.04 -2.41
C TRP A 92 20.74 7.07 -1.58
N GLU A 93 20.78 7.14 -0.24
CA GLU A 93 19.96 6.31 0.64
C GLU A 93 18.50 6.75 0.74
N ILE A 94 18.12 7.89 0.13
CA ILE A 94 16.70 8.28 0.01
C ILE A 94 15.88 7.21 -0.71
N ARG A 95 16.51 6.44 -1.60
CA ARG A 95 15.90 5.32 -2.32
C ARG A 95 15.31 4.29 -1.35
N ARG A 96 15.84 4.15 -0.13
CA ARG A 96 15.36 3.18 0.87
C ARG A 96 13.98 3.49 1.42
N PHE A 97 13.47 4.69 1.20
CA PHE A 97 12.09 5.03 1.52
C PHE A 97 11.09 4.71 0.41
N PHE A 98 11.56 4.40 -0.81
CA PHE A 98 10.70 4.16 -1.98
C PHE A 98 10.89 2.76 -2.58
N MET A 99 12.12 2.31 -2.75
CA MET A 99 12.47 0.99 -3.28
C MET A 99 11.87 -0.19 -2.53
N PRO A 100 11.64 -0.16 -1.19
CA PRO A 100 10.96 -1.26 -0.51
C PRO A 100 9.60 -1.59 -1.12
N LEU A 101 8.88 -0.58 -1.63
CA LEU A 101 7.57 -0.74 -2.26
C LEU A 101 7.61 -1.58 -3.54
N LEU A 102 8.80 -1.77 -4.12
CA LEU A 102 8.98 -2.47 -5.40
C LEU A 102 9.67 -3.82 -5.26
N LEU A 103 10.23 -4.12 -4.09
CA LEU A 103 11.05 -5.31 -3.84
C LEU A 103 10.27 -6.34 -3.02
N HIS A 104 10.52 -7.62 -3.25
CA HIS A 104 9.83 -8.72 -2.56
C HIS A 104 10.79 -9.84 -2.20
N LEU A 105 10.54 -10.51 -1.06
CA LEU A 105 11.42 -11.56 -0.53
C LEU A 105 11.07 -12.98 -1.00
N SER A 106 9.84 -13.21 -1.47
CA SER A 106 9.36 -14.52 -1.91
C SER A 106 8.20 -14.40 -2.90
N ILE A 107 7.94 -15.47 -3.66
CA ILE A 107 6.81 -15.54 -4.59
C ILE A 107 5.47 -15.35 -3.85
N PRO A 108 5.18 -16.03 -2.72
CA PRO A 108 3.92 -15.80 -2.00
C PRO A 108 3.75 -14.35 -1.55
N HIS A 109 4.83 -13.67 -1.16
CA HIS A 109 4.80 -12.26 -0.78
C HIS A 109 4.46 -11.35 -1.97
N LEU A 110 5.10 -11.55 -3.11
CA LEU A 110 4.78 -10.82 -4.33
C LEU A 110 3.33 -11.04 -4.77
N LEU A 111 2.87 -12.29 -4.80
CA LEU A 111 1.51 -12.64 -5.23
C LEU A 111 0.45 -12.07 -4.29
N PHE A 112 0.69 -12.08 -2.97
CA PHE A 112 -0.23 -11.51 -2.01
C PHE A 112 -0.40 -10.00 -2.21
N ASN A 113 0.71 -9.25 -2.29
CA ASN A 113 0.66 -7.80 -2.52
C ASN A 113 0.03 -7.47 -3.88
N ALA A 114 0.43 -8.16 -4.95
CA ALA A 114 -0.15 -7.97 -6.27
C ALA A 114 -1.68 -8.23 -6.29
N SER A 115 -2.17 -9.22 -5.52
CA SER A 115 -3.61 -9.46 -5.39
C SER A 115 -4.36 -8.32 -4.70
N PHE A 116 -3.75 -7.69 -3.69
CA PHE A 116 -4.29 -6.51 -3.02
C PHE A 116 -4.25 -5.27 -3.92
N GLU A 117 -3.16 -5.08 -4.65
CA GLU A 117 -3.02 -4.00 -5.62
C GLU A 117 -4.05 -4.12 -6.76
N VAL A 118 -4.27 -5.32 -7.32
CA VAL A 118 -5.30 -5.51 -8.36
C VAL A 118 -6.71 -5.29 -7.80
N SER A 119 -7.01 -5.80 -6.60
CA SER A 119 -8.37 -5.72 -6.05
C SER A 119 -8.74 -4.34 -5.52
N SER A 120 -7.82 -3.64 -4.86
CA SER A 120 -8.06 -2.33 -4.26
C SER A 120 -7.40 -1.19 -5.02
N GLY A 121 -6.16 -1.37 -5.46
CA GLY A 121 -5.40 -0.36 -6.19
C GLY A 121 -6.07 0.02 -7.50
N ALA A 122 -6.48 -0.96 -8.31
CA ALA A 122 -7.15 -0.69 -9.58
C ALA A 122 -8.47 0.10 -9.41
N ARG A 123 -9.24 -0.18 -8.35
CA ARG A 123 -10.48 0.56 -8.04
C ARG A 123 -10.18 1.98 -7.58
N LEU A 124 -9.22 2.16 -6.67
CA LEU A 124 -8.83 3.49 -6.18
C LEU A 124 -8.20 4.32 -7.30
N GLU A 125 -7.47 3.70 -8.22
CA GLU A 125 -6.96 4.34 -9.42
C GLU A 125 -8.08 4.83 -10.35
N ASP A 126 -9.13 4.02 -10.56
CA ASP A 126 -10.30 4.44 -11.34
C ASP A 126 -11.04 5.62 -10.67
N GLN A 127 -11.15 5.60 -9.34
CA GLN A 127 -11.77 6.66 -8.56
C GLN A 127 -10.96 7.97 -8.57
N LEU A 128 -9.63 7.89 -8.44
CA LEU A 128 -8.75 9.03 -8.21
C LEU A 128 -8.10 9.55 -9.49
N GLY A 129 -7.97 8.70 -10.51
CA GLY A 129 -7.08 8.88 -11.65
C GLY A 129 -5.61 8.64 -11.28
N MET A 130 -4.78 8.47 -12.31
CA MET A 130 -3.37 8.08 -12.19
C MET A 130 -2.57 8.95 -11.21
N LEU A 131 -2.59 10.28 -11.36
CA LEU A 131 -1.74 11.17 -10.56
C LEU A 131 -2.03 11.09 -9.06
N ARG A 132 -3.31 11.11 -8.69
CA ARG A 132 -3.72 11.07 -7.28
C ARG A 132 -3.51 9.69 -6.68
N PHE A 133 -3.72 8.64 -7.47
CA PHE A 133 -3.36 7.29 -7.06
C PHE A 133 -1.85 7.14 -6.85
N SER A 134 -0.99 7.74 -7.70
CA SER A 134 0.46 7.76 -7.47
C SER A 134 0.81 8.45 -6.14
N ILE A 135 0.20 9.60 -5.85
CA ILE A 135 0.40 10.32 -4.59
C ILE A 135 -0.03 9.47 -3.40
N LEU A 136 -1.18 8.81 -3.51
CA LEU A 136 -1.66 7.90 -2.49
C LEU A 136 -0.66 6.77 -2.29
N PHE A 137 -0.38 5.98 -3.32
CA PHE A 137 0.47 4.78 -3.25
C PHE A 137 1.88 5.10 -2.74
N LEU A 138 2.56 6.06 -3.35
CA LEU A 138 3.94 6.42 -2.98
C LEU A 138 4.00 7.19 -1.66
N GLY A 139 3.12 8.18 -1.46
CA GLY A 139 3.16 9.05 -0.29
C GLY A 139 2.81 8.33 1.00
N SER A 140 1.83 7.41 0.95
CA SER A 140 1.48 6.60 2.11
C SER A 140 2.43 5.42 2.34
N GLY A 141 2.97 4.81 1.28
CA GLY A 141 4.05 3.83 1.39
C GLY A 141 5.29 4.42 2.06
N LEU A 142 5.62 5.68 1.73
CA LEU A 142 6.64 6.48 2.42
C LEU A 142 6.32 6.66 3.90
N CYS A 143 5.06 6.95 4.26
CA CYS A 143 4.65 7.06 5.68
C CYS A 143 4.88 5.74 6.44
N GLY A 144 4.60 4.60 5.80
CA GLY A 144 4.91 3.27 6.34
C GLY A 144 6.41 3.11 6.58
N ASN A 145 7.22 3.31 5.55
CA ASN A 145 8.68 3.15 5.66
C ASN A 145 9.31 4.12 6.67
N LEU A 146 8.80 5.35 6.79
CA LEU A 146 9.21 6.31 7.81
C LEU A 146 8.90 5.82 9.23
N LEU A 147 7.71 5.25 9.45
CA LEU A 147 7.34 4.73 10.77
C LEU A 147 8.17 3.49 11.13
N SER A 148 8.41 2.58 10.18
CA SER A 148 9.33 1.45 10.37
C SER A 148 10.71 1.91 10.81
N SER A 149 11.26 2.89 10.09
CA SER A 149 12.57 3.48 10.38
C SER A 149 12.62 4.12 11.77
N ALA A 150 11.60 4.90 12.13
CA ALA A 150 11.45 5.51 13.45
C ALA A 150 11.40 4.48 14.58
N CYS A 151 10.81 3.31 14.31
CA CYS A 151 10.75 2.19 15.23
C CYS A 151 11.96 1.24 15.14
N ARG A 152 12.99 1.58 14.34
CA ARG A 152 14.21 0.78 14.10
C ARG A 152 13.94 -0.60 13.51
N VAL A 153 12.90 -0.68 12.68
CA VAL A 153 12.52 -1.88 11.92
C VAL A 153 12.87 -1.65 10.45
N SER A 154 13.15 -2.74 9.76
CA SER A 154 13.42 -2.72 8.32
C SER A 154 12.56 -3.78 7.64
N GLY A 155 11.76 -3.34 6.69
CA GLY A 155 10.92 -4.14 5.82
C GLY A 155 11.32 -4.09 4.35
N VAL A 156 10.67 -4.95 3.59
CA VAL A 156 10.70 -5.01 2.13
C VAL A 156 9.32 -5.47 1.69
N GLY A 157 8.79 -4.98 0.59
CA GLY A 157 7.45 -5.30 0.12
C GLY A 157 6.60 -4.06 -0.13
N ALA A 158 5.67 -4.19 -1.07
CA ALA A 158 4.61 -3.22 -1.32
C ALA A 158 3.53 -3.20 -0.22
N SER A 159 3.67 -4.00 0.83
CA SER A 159 2.65 -4.16 1.86
C SER A 159 2.35 -2.85 2.61
N THR A 160 3.34 -1.96 2.80
CA THR A 160 3.08 -0.62 3.37
C THR A 160 2.12 0.19 2.52
N ALA A 161 2.22 0.10 1.18
CA ALA A 161 1.24 0.67 0.27
C ALA A 161 -0.07 -0.13 0.23
N CYS A 162 -0.06 -1.45 0.35
CA CYS A 162 -1.30 -2.24 0.41
C CYS A 162 -2.17 -1.87 1.63
N TYR A 163 -1.56 -1.69 2.81
CA TYR A 163 -2.25 -1.24 4.02
C TYR A 163 -2.78 0.19 3.88
N SER A 164 -2.11 1.04 3.09
CA SER A 164 -2.59 2.39 2.87
C SER A 164 -3.84 2.46 2.00
N LEU A 165 -4.01 1.53 1.05
CA LEU A 165 -5.24 1.44 0.26
C LEU A 165 -6.46 1.19 1.16
N ILE A 166 -6.28 0.44 2.26
CA ILE A 166 -7.32 0.24 3.28
C ILE A 166 -7.58 1.53 4.05
N GLY A 167 -6.51 2.21 4.48
CA GLY A 167 -6.65 3.51 5.12
C GLY A 167 -7.41 4.50 4.23
N ALA A 168 -7.14 4.50 2.93
CA ALA A 168 -7.83 5.32 1.95
C ALA A 168 -9.30 4.91 1.78
N ASP A 169 -9.60 3.62 1.71
CA ASP A 169 -10.97 3.10 1.66
C ASP A 169 -11.77 3.49 2.92
N LEU A 170 -11.16 3.42 4.10
CA LEU A 170 -11.77 3.83 5.37
C LEU A 170 -12.05 5.34 5.39
N ALA A 171 -11.07 6.16 5.03
CA ALA A 171 -11.22 7.61 4.99
C ALA A 171 -12.26 8.05 3.94
N SER A 172 -12.19 7.49 2.74
CA SER A 172 -13.14 7.80 1.67
C SER A 172 -14.56 7.40 2.06
N SER A 173 -14.74 6.17 2.58
CA SER A 173 -16.03 5.67 3.03
C SER A 173 -16.58 6.52 4.16
N TRP A 174 -15.75 6.92 5.14
CA TRP A 174 -16.19 7.82 6.22
C TRP A 174 -16.70 9.14 5.66
N ILE A 175 -15.93 9.82 4.79
CA ILE A 175 -16.29 11.12 4.21
C ILE A 175 -17.63 11.05 3.47
N VAL A 176 -17.79 10.07 2.58
CA VAL A 176 -18.99 9.98 1.73
C VAL A 176 -20.15 9.23 2.38
N TRP A 177 -19.95 8.57 3.54
CA TRP A 177 -20.95 7.72 4.20
C TRP A 177 -22.39 8.28 4.25
N PRO A 178 -22.62 9.55 4.64
CA PRO A 178 -23.97 10.09 4.77
C PRO A 178 -24.72 10.15 3.44
N SER A 179 -23.99 10.26 2.33
CA SER A 179 -24.54 10.38 0.97
C SER A 179 -24.79 9.04 0.27
N LEU A 180 -24.32 7.93 0.84
CA LEU A 180 -24.45 6.61 0.21
C LEU A 180 -25.78 5.94 0.55
N ASP A 181 -26.36 5.26 -0.43
CA ASP A 181 -27.48 4.33 -0.24
C ASP A 181 -27.05 3.08 0.59
N GLN A 182 -28.04 2.33 1.08
CA GLN A 182 -27.78 1.18 1.96
C GLN A 182 -27.05 0.04 1.25
N ASP A 183 -27.29 -0.18 -0.03
CA ASP A 183 -26.64 -1.25 -0.78
C ASP A 183 -25.16 -0.93 -1.01
N THR A 184 -24.84 0.33 -1.32
CA THR A 184 -23.45 0.79 -1.46
C THR A 184 -22.71 0.74 -0.13
N LYS A 185 -23.36 1.09 0.98
CA LYS A 185 -22.80 0.92 2.33
C LYS A 185 -22.50 -0.54 2.64
N ALA A 186 -23.44 -1.45 2.34
CA ALA A 186 -23.26 -2.88 2.57
C ALA A 186 -22.08 -3.44 1.76
N ARG A 187 -21.97 -3.07 0.47
CA ARG A 187 -20.84 -3.46 -0.39
C ARG A 187 -19.49 -2.95 0.13
N SER A 188 -19.40 -1.67 0.49
CA SER A 188 -18.17 -1.09 1.06
C SER A 188 -17.76 -1.81 2.34
N MET A 189 -18.71 -2.05 3.26
CA MET A 189 -18.42 -2.78 4.50
C MET A 189 -17.99 -4.22 4.26
N GLN A 190 -18.59 -4.90 3.30
CA GLN A 190 -18.20 -6.26 2.95
C GLN A 190 -16.77 -6.30 2.39
N GLN A 191 -16.42 -5.34 1.54
CA GLN A 191 -15.09 -5.22 1.00
C GLN A 191 -14.05 -4.95 2.09
N LEU A 192 -14.30 -3.99 2.98
CA LEU A 192 -13.44 -3.70 4.12
C LEU A 192 -13.24 -4.93 5.03
N LYS A 193 -14.30 -5.71 5.26
CA LYS A 193 -14.22 -6.98 6.01
C LYS A 193 -13.33 -7.99 5.29
N ALA A 194 -13.51 -8.18 3.98
CA ALA A 194 -12.71 -9.11 3.20
C ALA A 194 -11.22 -8.74 3.22
N MET A 195 -10.90 -7.45 3.07
CA MET A 195 -9.54 -6.94 3.17
C MET A 195 -8.95 -7.15 4.57
N ALA A 196 -9.71 -6.83 5.63
CA ALA A 196 -9.26 -7.02 7.01
C ALA A 196 -8.98 -8.50 7.33
N VAL A 197 -9.85 -9.41 6.89
CA VAL A 197 -9.63 -10.86 7.07
C VAL A 197 -8.39 -11.32 6.31
N GLY A 198 -8.23 -10.92 5.05
CA GLY A 198 -7.05 -11.28 4.24
C GLY A 198 -5.74 -10.84 4.90
N LEU A 199 -5.71 -9.63 5.47
CA LEU A 199 -4.54 -9.12 6.18
C LEU A 199 -4.29 -9.81 7.52
N ILE A 200 -5.33 -10.05 8.33
CA ILE A 200 -5.17 -10.78 9.59
C ILE A 200 -4.61 -12.17 9.32
N LEU A 201 -5.11 -12.86 8.29
CA LEU A 201 -4.57 -14.14 7.88
C LEU A 201 -3.09 -14.02 7.47
N TRP A 202 -2.73 -12.99 6.71
CA TRP A 202 -1.35 -12.74 6.31
C TRP A 202 -0.41 -12.52 7.50
N GLU A 203 -0.79 -11.65 8.44
CA GLU A 203 -0.04 -11.37 9.67
C GLU A 203 0.12 -12.64 10.51
N VAL A 204 -0.94 -13.44 10.65
CA VAL A 204 -0.91 -14.67 11.43
C VAL A 204 -0.05 -15.75 10.78
N LEU A 205 -0.10 -15.89 9.46
CA LEU A 205 0.64 -16.92 8.73
C LEU A 205 2.14 -16.61 8.62
N LEU A 206 2.53 -15.33 8.68
CA LEU A 206 3.92 -14.89 8.54
C LEU A 206 4.52 -14.30 9.82
N HIS A 207 3.95 -14.67 10.98
CA HIS A 207 4.42 -14.23 12.31
C HIS A 207 5.96 -14.21 12.41
N GLY A 208 6.49 -13.07 12.86
CA GLY A 208 7.93 -12.87 13.08
C GLY A 208 8.75 -12.47 11.85
N SER A 209 8.13 -12.36 10.66
CA SER A 209 8.82 -11.97 9.42
C SER A 209 8.25 -10.70 8.77
N VAL A 210 7.34 -9.99 9.47
CA VAL A 210 6.52 -8.91 8.91
C VAL A 210 6.80 -7.57 9.62
N ASP A 211 6.80 -6.49 8.84
CA ASP A 211 6.99 -5.13 9.33
C ASP A 211 5.67 -4.50 9.79
N HIS A 212 5.27 -4.80 11.03
CA HIS A 212 4.01 -4.30 11.60
C HIS A 212 3.97 -2.77 11.73
N PHE A 213 5.10 -2.11 11.97
CA PHE A 213 5.17 -0.65 12.04
C PHE A 213 4.99 -0.03 10.65
N GLY A 214 5.57 -0.63 9.62
CA GLY A 214 5.37 -0.21 8.23
C GLY A 214 3.91 -0.34 7.80
N HIS A 215 3.27 -1.43 8.20
CA HIS A 215 1.85 -1.67 7.93
C HIS A 215 0.95 -0.63 8.61
N LEU A 216 1.19 -0.37 9.91
CA LEU A 216 0.46 0.65 10.65
C LEU A 216 0.68 2.05 10.07
N GLY A 217 1.92 2.38 9.71
CA GLY A 217 2.27 3.69 9.13
C GLY A 217 1.67 3.87 7.74
N GLY A 218 1.61 2.81 6.94
CA GLY A 218 0.91 2.78 5.66
C GLY A 218 -0.59 3.04 5.82
N LEU A 219 -1.25 2.32 6.72
CA LEU A 219 -2.68 2.49 7.04
C LEU A 219 -2.99 3.92 7.49
N ILE A 220 -2.21 4.47 8.42
CA ILE A 220 -2.35 5.85 8.87
C ILE A 220 -2.09 6.84 7.72
N GLY A 221 -1.04 6.61 6.92
CA GLY A 221 -0.73 7.43 5.75
C GLY A 221 -1.90 7.47 4.76
N GLY A 222 -2.52 6.34 4.47
CA GLY A 222 -3.71 6.26 3.63
C GLY A 222 -4.91 7.03 4.21
N LEU A 223 -5.18 6.86 5.50
CA LEU A 223 -6.24 7.58 6.22
C LEU A 223 -6.07 9.10 6.15
N LEU A 224 -4.84 9.59 6.24
CA LEU A 224 -4.54 11.02 6.29
C LEU A 224 -4.38 11.66 4.91
N ILE A 225 -3.85 10.92 3.92
CA ILE A 225 -3.64 11.42 2.56
C ILE A 225 -4.95 11.43 1.77
N MET A 226 -5.80 10.42 1.91
CA MET A 226 -7.02 10.31 1.10
C MET A 226 -7.93 11.55 1.18
N PRO A 227 -8.24 12.14 2.36
CA PRO A 227 -9.02 13.38 2.43
C PRO A 227 -8.43 14.55 1.62
N LEU A 228 -7.10 14.63 1.54
CA LEU A 228 -6.37 15.70 0.84
C LEU A 228 -6.54 15.63 -0.68
N ILE A 229 -6.62 14.40 -1.21
CA ILE A 229 -6.68 14.16 -2.66
C ILE A 229 -8.08 13.77 -3.16
N LEU A 230 -9.03 13.50 -2.26
CA LEU A 230 -10.37 13.04 -2.62
C LEU A 230 -11.12 14.08 -3.45
N THR A 231 -11.56 13.65 -4.63
CA THR A 231 -12.49 14.37 -5.49
C THR A 231 -13.67 13.48 -5.84
N HIS A 232 -14.55 13.23 -4.88
CA HIS A 232 -15.75 12.45 -5.10
C HIS A 232 -16.95 13.41 -5.23
N PRO A 233 -17.85 13.24 -6.22
CA PRO A 233 -19.05 14.08 -6.35
C PRO A 233 -19.86 14.12 -5.05
N ASN A 234 -20.05 12.96 -4.42
CA ASN A 234 -20.80 12.90 -3.17
C ASN A 234 -20.06 13.50 -1.96
N ALA A 235 -18.74 13.74 -2.06
CA ALA A 235 -18.03 14.48 -1.02
C ALA A 235 -18.45 15.96 -1.03
N ALA A 236 -18.94 16.49 -2.16
CA ALA A 236 -19.43 17.86 -2.24
C ALA A 236 -20.75 18.10 -1.48
N HIS A 237 -21.48 17.05 -1.09
CA HIS A 237 -22.70 17.18 -0.29
C HIS A 237 -22.46 17.67 1.13
N ASP A 238 -21.25 17.47 1.67
CA ASP A 238 -20.87 17.89 3.02
C ASP A 238 -19.50 18.59 2.99
N GLU A 239 -19.50 19.79 2.41
CA GLU A 239 -18.29 20.59 2.19
C GLU A 239 -17.54 20.90 3.49
N SER A 240 -18.28 21.14 4.59
CA SER A 240 -17.71 21.40 5.91
C SER A 240 -16.94 20.20 6.43
N ARG A 241 -17.50 19.00 6.30
CA ARG A 241 -16.83 17.76 6.71
C ARG A 241 -15.59 17.48 5.86
N VAL A 242 -15.65 17.72 4.55
CA VAL A 242 -14.48 17.57 3.68
C VAL A 242 -13.37 18.55 4.04
N LYS A 243 -13.72 19.84 4.25
CA LYS A 243 -12.74 20.86 4.68
C LYS A 243 -12.09 20.49 6.01
N MET A 244 -12.89 20.05 6.98
CA MET A 244 -12.41 19.59 8.28
C MET A 244 -11.50 18.35 8.15
N ALA A 245 -11.90 17.36 7.36
CA ALA A 245 -11.11 16.16 7.11
C ALA A 245 -9.76 16.49 6.46
N ARG A 246 -9.74 17.44 5.52
CA ARG A 246 -8.50 17.95 4.89
C ARG A 246 -7.60 18.65 5.88
N LEU A 247 -8.15 19.55 6.69
CA LEU A 247 -7.38 20.31 7.68
C LEU A 247 -6.77 19.39 8.73
N ILE A 248 -7.60 18.54 9.36
CA ILE A 248 -7.13 17.58 10.37
C ILE A 248 -6.14 16.62 9.74
N GLY A 249 -6.48 16.02 8.59
CA GLY A 249 -5.61 15.09 7.88
C GLY A 249 -4.24 15.70 7.56
N GLY A 250 -4.20 16.92 7.03
CA GLY A 250 -2.96 17.62 6.68
C GLY A 250 -2.10 17.97 7.89
N VAL A 251 -2.71 18.51 8.95
CA VAL A 251 -1.99 18.87 10.19
C VAL A 251 -1.45 17.62 10.88
N THR A 252 -2.27 16.58 11.01
CA THR A 252 -1.85 15.31 11.63
C THR A 252 -0.77 14.61 10.80
N LEU A 253 -0.85 14.64 9.48
CA LEU A 253 0.18 14.08 8.60
C LEU A 253 1.51 14.80 8.76
N ALA A 254 1.51 16.13 8.74
CA ALA A 254 2.72 16.93 8.94
C ALA A 254 3.35 16.68 10.32
N ALA A 255 2.53 16.60 11.38
CA ALA A 255 2.98 16.28 12.72
C ALA A 255 3.57 14.86 12.82
N ALA A 256 2.91 13.86 12.22
CA ALA A 256 3.36 12.47 12.22
C ALA A 256 4.69 12.30 11.48
N ILE A 257 4.83 12.93 10.31
CA ILE A 257 6.08 12.93 9.53
C ILE A 257 7.20 13.58 10.36
N THR A 258 6.94 14.75 10.95
CA THR A 258 7.92 15.45 11.80
C THR A 258 8.34 14.60 12.99
N ALA A 259 7.39 13.91 13.64
CA ALA A 259 7.66 13.01 14.74
C ALA A 259 8.52 11.81 14.31
N CYS A 260 8.27 11.24 13.12
CA CYS A 260 9.10 10.16 12.58
C CYS A 260 10.53 10.63 12.31
N PHE A 261 10.71 11.78 11.65
CA PHE A 261 12.05 12.37 11.43
C PHE A 261 12.78 12.61 12.75
N ALA A 262 12.10 13.21 13.74
CA ALA A 262 12.66 13.43 15.07
C ALA A 262 13.04 12.10 15.74
N ALA A 263 12.17 11.08 15.69
CA ALA A 263 12.44 9.78 16.27
C ALA A 263 13.65 9.09 15.63
N ILE A 264 13.81 9.14 14.29
CA ILE A 264 14.96 8.54 13.61
C ILE A 264 16.27 9.24 14.03
N ILE A 265 16.28 10.58 14.05
CA ILE A 265 17.45 11.40 14.43
C ILE A 265 17.81 11.20 15.91
N LEU A 266 16.82 11.27 16.79
CA LEU A 266 16.99 11.23 18.25
C LEU A 266 17.13 9.82 18.80
N SER A 267 16.84 8.77 18.00
CA SER A 267 16.96 7.38 18.43
C SER A 267 18.37 7.14 19.00
N ARG A 268 18.49 6.95 20.31
CA ARG A 268 19.76 6.53 20.91
C ARG A 268 19.80 5.02 20.85
N ASN A 269 20.84 4.46 20.23
CA ASN A 269 21.13 3.05 20.48
C ASN A 269 21.60 2.98 21.92
N ALA A 270 20.76 2.46 22.82
CA ALA A 270 21.16 2.21 24.21
C ALA A 270 22.41 1.31 24.30
N GLU A 271 22.73 0.59 23.21
CA GLU A 271 23.84 -0.36 23.15
C GLU A 271 25.10 0.17 22.43
N GLU A 272 25.07 1.25 21.64
CA GLU A 272 26.29 1.77 20.97
C GLU A 272 26.22 3.26 20.56
N PRO A 273 26.85 4.17 21.33
CA PRO A 273 27.07 5.56 20.90
C PRO A 273 28.01 5.67 19.69
N ALA A 274 29.01 4.79 19.59
CA ALA A 274 30.00 4.74 18.51
C ALA A 274 29.58 3.89 17.29
N GLY A 275 28.45 3.18 17.37
CA GLY A 275 28.05 2.19 16.38
C GLY A 275 27.44 2.79 15.12
N VAL A 276 26.70 3.90 15.25
CA VAL A 276 26.08 4.57 14.10
C VAL A 276 27.12 5.29 13.27
N GLU A 277 28.05 6.01 13.90
CA GLU A 277 29.15 6.68 13.21
C GLU A 277 30.02 5.68 12.45
N LYS A 278 30.47 4.61 13.12
CA LYS A 278 31.19 3.50 12.46
C LYS A 278 30.40 2.84 11.33
N TYR A 279 29.08 2.67 11.51
CA TYR A 279 28.23 2.12 10.46
C TYR A 279 28.14 3.07 9.25
N CYS A 280 27.95 4.37 9.49
CA CYS A 280 27.88 5.37 8.44
C CYS A 280 29.23 5.48 7.70
N GLU A 281 30.36 5.48 8.41
CA GLU A 281 31.69 5.39 7.81
C GLU A 281 31.86 4.13 6.96
N SER A 282 31.46 2.97 7.48
CA SER A 282 31.49 1.70 6.75
C SER A 282 30.60 1.74 5.50
N LEU A 283 29.46 2.44 5.57
CA LEU A 283 28.53 2.60 4.47
C LEU A 283 29.06 3.57 3.40
N TYR A 284 29.73 4.64 3.81
CA TYR A 284 30.34 5.63 2.92
C TYR A 284 31.53 5.06 2.14
N ASN A 285 32.29 4.16 2.76
CA ASN A 285 33.48 3.54 2.15
C ASN A 285 33.17 2.33 1.24
N ARG A 286 31.89 2.03 0.97
CA ARG A 286 31.46 0.92 0.09
C ARG A 286 31.15 1.40 -1.32
#